data_AF-A0A2T0JIE3-F1
#
_entry.id   AF-A0A2T0JIE3-F1
#
_cell.length_a   1.000
_cell.length_b   1.000
_cell.length_c   1.000
_cell.angle_alpha   90.00
_cell.angle_beta   90.00
_cell.angle_gamma   90.00
#
_symmetry.space_group_name_H-M   'P 1'
#
loop_
_entity.id
_entity.type
_entity.pdbx_description
1 polymer ?
#
loop_
_entity_poly.entity_id
_entity_poly.type
_entity_poly.pdbx_seq_one_letter_code
_entity_poly.pdbx_strand_id
1 'polypeptide(L)'
;MEGREPAETTVYEYADAPARPWWLRWLPWRRAPRLVRAVTTREPLYTEQDREELLAYAIYREGLCPVCGGALEECTSHEATGIRFKAHRLRCRRRDAVLRAAEELENPRRPEALVWSTTTIRR
;
A
#
# COMPACT_ATOMS: atom_id res chain seq x y z
N MET A 1 -3.13 13.48 7.38
CA MET A 1 -1.95 13.39 8.25
C MET A 1 -1.02 14.52 7.86
N GLU A 2 -0.99 15.57 8.66
CA GLU A 2 -0.04 16.67 8.50
C GLU A 2 1.36 16.08 8.68
N GLY A 3 2.19 16.17 7.64
CA GLY A 3 3.52 15.59 7.62
C GLY A 3 4.41 16.31 8.62
N ARG A 4 4.54 15.76 9.83
CA ARG A 4 5.52 16.23 10.80
C ARG A 4 6.90 15.82 10.29
N GLU A 5 7.71 16.78 9.86
CA GLU A 5 9.11 16.51 9.56
C GLU A 5 9.80 16.09 10.87
N PRO A 6 10.42 14.89 10.93
CA PRO A 6 11.05 14.42 12.14
C PRO A 6 12.26 15.29 12.45
N ALA A 7 12.39 15.72 13.70
CA ALA A 7 13.54 16.50 14.11
C ALA A 7 14.81 15.66 13.97
N GLU A 8 15.78 16.17 13.20
CA GLU A 8 17.10 15.60 13.08
C GLU A 8 18.09 16.48 13.84
N THR A 9 18.78 15.88 14.81
CA THR A 9 19.80 16.58 15.60
C THR A 9 21.14 15.92 15.35
N THR A 10 22.14 16.70 14.95
CA THR A 10 23.50 16.21 14.72
C THR A 10 24.43 16.76 15.80
N VAL A 11 25.05 15.86 16.56
CA VAL A 11 26.04 16.22 17.57
C VAL A 11 27.43 15.98 16.99
N TYR A 12 28.27 17.01 17.01
CA TYR A 12 29.65 16.98 16.54
C TYR A 12 30.60 16.96 17.73
N GLU A 13 31.46 15.95 17.79
CA GLU A 13 32.52 15.80 18.78
C GLU A 13 33.86 16.16 18.14
N TYR A 14 34.58 17.12 18.73
CA TYR A 14 35.86 17.58 18.23
C TYR A 14 36.98 17.27 19.22
N ALA A 15 38.14 16.84 18.71
CA ALA A 15 39.36 16.76 19.48
C ALA A 15 39.95 18.15 19.68
N ASP A 16 40.49 18.37 20.88
CA ASP A 16 41.25 19.56 21.19
C ASP A 16 42.39 19.76 20.20
N ALA A 17 42.57 21.00 19.78
CA ALA A 17 43.66 21.36 18.90
C ALA A 17 45.00 21.19 19.64
N PRO A 18 46.02 20.59 19.00
CA PRO A 18 47.27 20.28 19.66
C PRO A 18 47.96 21.54 20.22
N ALA A 19 48.62 21.34 21.37
CA ALA A 19 49.44 22.37 22.01
C ALA A 19 50.51 22.89 21.04
N ARG A 20 50.81 24.19 21.11
CA ARG A 20 51.67 24.85 20.13
C ARG A 20 53.10 24.54 20.52
N PRO A 21 53.92 23.98 19.61
CA PRO A 21 55.32 23.77 19.93
C PRO A 21 56.03 25.11 20.10
N TRP A 22 56.93 25.21 21.08
CA TRP A 22 57.63 26.46 21.42
C TRP A 22 58.45 27.03 20.24
N TRP A 23 58.96 26.17 19.37
CA TRP A 23 59.77 26.53 18.20
C TRP A 23 58.96 27.18 17.06
N LEU A 24 57.63 27.09 17.09
CA LEU A 24 56.75 27.67 16.06
C LEU A 24 56.13 29.01 16.50
N ARG A 25 56.58 29.63 17.61
CA ARG A 25 55.96 30.80 18.26
C ARG A 25 55.79 32.04 17.36
N TRP A 26 56.61 32.19 16.33
CA TRP A 26 56.68 33.38 15.48
C TRP A 26 55.76 33.31 14.25
N LEU A 27 55.23 32.11 13.91
CA LEU A 27 54.34 31.94 12.75
C LEU A 27 52.86 32.29 13.07
N PRO A 28 52.06 32.75 12.10
CA PRO A 28 50.61 32.81 12.25
C PRO A 28 50.03 31.40 12.40
N TRP A 29 49.42 31.09 13.55
CA TRP A 29 48.87 29.75 13.84
C TRP A 29 47.35 29.83 14.03
N ARG A 30 46.57 29.24 13.12
CA ARG A 30 45.12 29.04 13.32
C ARG A 30 44.88 27.61 13.79
N ARG A 31 44.42 27.45 15.04
CA ARG A 31 43.93 26.18 15.57
C ARG A 31 42.47 26.02 15.17
N ALA A 32 42.16 24.98 14.40
CA ALA A 32 40.81 24.45 14.33
C ALA A 32 40.79 23.12 15.09
N PRO A 33 39.81 22.90 15.98
CA PRO A 33 39.63 21.59 16.58
C PRO A 33 39.26 20.59 15.47
N ARG A 34 39.74 19.35 15.56
CA ARG A 34 39.53 18.34 14.51
C ARG A 34 38.27 17.57 14.82
N LEU A 35 37.33 17.44 13.86
CA LEU A 35 36.15 16.60 14.04
C LEU A 35 36.58 15.14 14.24
N VAL A 36 36.13 14.52 15.32
CA VAL A 36 36.41 13.12 15.67
C VAL A 36 35.20 12.24 15.41
N ARG A 37 34.00 12.72 15.73
CA ARG A 37 32.76 11.96 15.59
C ARG A 37 31.60 12.89 15.25
N ALA A 38 30.72 12.42 14.37
CA ALA A 38 29.41 13.01 14.16
C ALA A 38 28.36 11.93 14.44
N VAL A 39 27.40 12.22 15.31
CA VAL A 39 26.27 11.33 15.60
C VAL A 39 25.00 12.07 15.23
N THR A 40 24.26 11.52 14.29
CA THR A 40 22.93 12.00 13.91
C THR A 40 21.89 11.18 14.68
N THR A 41 21.06 11.85 15.46
CA THR A 41 19.88 11.26 16.11
C THR A 41 18.64 11.81 15.43
N ARG A 42 17.79 10.92 14.94
CA ARG A 42 16.54 11.28 14.28
C ARG A 42 15.38 10.80 15.12
N GLU A 43 14.42 11.68 15.39
CA GLU A 43 13.18 11.28 16.02
C GLU A 43 12.40 10.33 15.10
N PRO A 44 11.77 9.27 15.64
CA PRO A 44 10.95 8.39 14.83
C PRO A 44 9.74 9.17 14.28
N LEU A 45 9.53 9.05 12.96
CA LEU A 45 8.41 9.70 12.26
C LEU A 45 7.04 9.23 12.80
N TYR A 46 6.97 7.97 13.19
CA TYR A 46 5.77 7.34 13.73
C TYR A 46 6.00 6.99 15.20
N THR A 47 5.07 7.44 16.04
CA THR A 47 4.94 6.96 17.42
C THR A 47 4.60 5.47 17.42
N GLU A 48 4.75 4.79 18.56
CA GLU A 48 4.35 3.37 18.65
C GLU A 48 2.85 3.20 18.36
N GLN A 49 2.02 4.13 18.84
CA GLN A 49 0.59 4.13 18.53
C GLN A 49 0.32 4.26 17.02
N ASP A 50 1.00 5.17 16.32
CA ASP A 50 0.84 5.31 14.86
C ASP A 50 1.19 4.00 14.13
N ARG A 51 2.19 3.26 14.63
CA ARG A 51 2.59 1.96 14.05
C ARG A 51 1.54 0.90 14.29
N GLU A 52 0.99 0.83 15.49
CA GLU A 52 -0.10 -0.08 15.82
C GLU A 52 -1.34 0.19 14.96
N GLU A 53 -1.69 1.46 14.76
CA GLU A 53 -2.80 1.87 13.90
C GLU A 53 -2.55 1.51 12.42
N LEU A 54 -1.34 1.74 11.91
CA LEU A 54 -0.97 1.36 10.55
C LEU A 54 -1.00 -0.17 10.35
N LEU A 55 -0.54 -0.94 11.34
CA LEU A 55 -0.61 -2.40 11.31
C LEU A 55 -2.07 -2.88 11.35
N ALA A 56 -2.89 -2.33 12.24
CA ALA A 56 -4.31 -2.64 12.32
C ALA A 56 -5.03 -2.32 11.00
N TYR A 57 -4.72 -1.18 10.38
CA TYR A 57 -5.25 -0.80 9.08
C TYR A 57 -4.81 -1.75 7.96
N ALA A 58 -3.55 -2.20 7.97
CA ALA A 58 -3.05 -3.17 7.00
C ALA A 58 -3.81 -4.51 7.11
N ILE A 59 -3.96 -5.04 8.33
CA ILE A 59 -4.70 -6.29 8.59
C ILE A 59 -6.17 -6.15 8.16
N TYR A 60 -6.80 -5.03 8.50
CA TYR A 60 -8.17 -4.75 8.08
C TYR A 60 -8.29 -4.75 6.55
N ARG A 61 -7.36 -4.08 5.86
CA ARG A 61 -7.35 -4.00 4.39
C ARG A 61 -7.08 -5.35 3.73
N GLU A 62 -6.26 -6.21 4.32
CA GLU A 62 -6.05 -7.59 3.85
C GLU A 62 -7.34 -8.42 3.88
N GLY A 63 -8.24 -8.14 4.82
CA GLY A 63 -9.57 -8.76 4.91
C GLY A 63 -10.58 -8.27 3.86
N LEU A 64 -10.24 -7.30 3.01
CA LEU A 64 -11.14 -6.72 2.02
C LEU A 64 -10.78 -7.13 0.59
N CYS A 65 -11.81 -7.27 -0.25
CA CYS A 65 -11.67 -7.51 -1.66
C CYS A 65 -11.07 -6.25 -2.35
N PRO A 66 -9.95 -6.37 -3.08
CA PRO A 66 -9.32 -5.21 -3.73
C PRO A 66 -10.14 -4.62 -4.88
N VAL A 67 -11.15 -5.34 -5.39
CA VAL A 67 -11.98 -4.92 -6.52
C VAL A 67 -13.22 -4.15 -6.08
N CYS A 68 -13.90 -4.60 -5.03
CA CYS A 68 -15.19 -4.04 -4.61
C CYS A 68 -15.24 -3.56 -3.16
N GLY A 69 -14.15 -3.73 -2.38
CA GLY A 69 -14.08 -3.32 -0.98
C GLY A 69 -14.97 -4.11 -0.01
N GLY A 70 -15.61 -5.19 -0.45
CA GLY A 70 -16.39 -6.09 0.42
C GLY A 70 -15.50 -7.06 1.19
N ALA A 71 -16.06 -7.81 2.13
CA ALA A 71 -15.32 -8.85 2.84
C ALA A 71 -14.71 -9.87 1.85
N LEU A 72 -13.42 -10.16 2.00
CA LEU A 72 -12.67 -11.02 1.09
C LEU A 72 -13.23 -12.45 1.09
N GLU A 73 -13.62 -12.96 2.26
CA GLU A 73 -14.20 -14.30 2.44
C GLU A 73 -15.53 -14.48 1.68
N GLU A 74 -16.33 -13.42 1.56
CA GLU A 74 -17.57 -13.45 0.77
C GLU A 74 -17.29 -13.36 -0.74
N CYS A 75 -16.23 -12.63 -1.11
CA CYS A 75 -15.90 -12.33 -2.50
C CYS A 75 -15.09 -13.43 -3.19
N THR A 76 -14.28 -14.17 -2.42
CA THR A 76 -13.45 -15.29 -2.88
C THR A 76 -14.11 -16.60 -2.46
N SER A 77 -14.29 -17.54 -3.37
CA SER A 77 -14.97 -18.79 -3.03
C SER A 77 -14.11 -19.70 -2.14
N HIS A 78 -14.76 -20.55 -1.34
CA HIS A 78 -14.13 -21.71 -0.70
C HIS A 78 -13.45 -22.68 -1.68
N GLU A 79 -13.66 -22.54 -3.01
CA GLU A 79 -13.03 -23.38 -4.02
C GLU A 79 -11.60 -22.94 -4.35
N ALA A 80 -11.15 -21.76 -3.87
CA ALA A 80 -9.77 -21.31 -4.07
C ALA A 80 -8.73 -22.27 -3.44
N THR A 81 -9.16 -22.99 -2.40
CA THR A 81 -8.33 -23.87 -1.57
C THR A 81 -8.97 -25.25 -1.51
N GLY A 82 -8.80 -26.05 -2.57
CA GLY A 82 -9.16 -27.46 -2.56
C GLY A 82 -7.99 -28.34 -2.11
N ILE A 83 -8.27 -29.56 -1.64
CA ILE A 83 -7.23 -30.56 -1.26
C ILE A 83 -6.26 -30.84 -2.43
N ARG A 84 -6.72 -30.64 -3.68
CA ARG A 84 -6.01 -31.03 -4.91
C ARG A 84 -5.59 -29.89 -5.82
N PHE A 85 -5.96 -28.64 -5.52
CA PHE A 85 -5.62 -27.52 -6.39
C PHE A 85 -5.59 -26.19 -5.63
N LYS A 86 -4.73 -25.30 -6.09
CA LYS A 86 -4.63 -23.90 -5.66
C LYS A 86 -5.03 -23.02 -6.82
N ALA A 87 -6.04 -22.16 -6.64
CA ALA A 87 -6.43 -21.22 -7.67
C ALA A 87 -5.33 -20.16 -7.88
N HIS A 88 -4.90 -19.95 -9.13
CA HIS A 88 -3.90 -18.92 -9.49
C HIS A 88 -4.56 -17.59 -9.90
N ARG A 89 -5.87 -17.60 -10.21
CA ARG A 89 -6.63 -16.39 -10.57
C ARG A 89 -7.93 -16.39 -9.79
N LEU A 90 -8.14 -15.35 -8.99
CA LEU A 90 -9.38 -15.14 -8.23
C LEU A 90 -10.22 -14.08 -8.93
N ARG A 91 -11.53 -14.32 -9.04
CA ARG A 91 -12.52 -13.33 -9.48
C ARG A 91 -13.35 -12.89 -8.28
N CYS A 92 -13.77 -11.63 -8.27
CA CYS A 92 -14.67 -11.12 -7.25
C CYS A 92 -16.09 -11.58 -7.56
N ARG A 93 -16.64 -12.52 -6.79
CA ARG A 93 -17.99 -13.05 -6.98
C ARG A 93 -19.07 -11.97 -6.93
N ARG A 94 -18.94 -11.00 -6.03
CA ARG A 94 -19.88 -9.87 -5.92
C ARG A 94 -19.89 -9.02 -7.18
N ARG A 95 -18.72 -8.71 -7.74
CA ARG A 95 -18.63 -7.96 -9.01
C ARG A 95 -19.17 -8.78 -10.18
N ASP A 96 -18.84 -10.08 -10.25
CA ASP A 96 -19.35 -10.97 -11.28
C ASP A 96 -20.88 -11.07 -11.24
N ALA A 97 -21.49 -11.13 -10.05
CA ALA A 97 -22.95 -11.14 -9.89
C ALA A 97 -23.59 -9.86 -10.44
N VAL A 98 -23.02 -8.69 -10.13
CA VAL A 98 -23.48 -7.40 -10.67
C VAL A 98 -23.35 -7.36 -12.19
N LEU A 99 -22.24 -7.84 -12.74
CA LEU A 99 -22.03 -7.87 -14.19
C LEU A 99 -23.02 -8.81 -14.89
N ARG A 100 -23.30 -9.99 -14.33
CA ARG A 100 -24.31 -10.91 -14.88
C ARG A 100 -25.70 -10.30 -14.84
N ALA A 101 -26.08 -9.66 -13.74
CA ALA A 101 -27.36 -8.99 -13.63
C ALA A 101 -27.49 -7.83 -14.65
N ALA A 102 -26.41 -7.09 -14.89
CA ALA A 102 -26.38 -6.05 -15.92
C ALA A 102 -26.52 -6.64 -17.34
N GLU A 103 -25.82 -7.73 -17.62
CA GLU A 103 -25.88 -8.44 -18.91
C GLU A 103 -27.30 -8.98 -19.19
N GLU A 104 -27.98 -9.52 -18.18
CA GLU A 104 -29.38 -9.99 -18.30
C GLU A 104 -30.36 -8.86 -18.63
N LEU A 105 -30.11 -7.65 -18.12
CA LEU A 105 -30.92 -6.46 -18.43
C LEU A 105 -30.65 -5.92 -19.83
N GLU A 106 -29.39 -5.94 -20.27
CA GLU A 106 -28.97 -5.43 -21.58
C GLU A 106 -29.35 -6.39 -22.71
N ASN A 107 -29.17 -7.69 -22.48
CA ASN A 107 -29.46 -8.77 -23.42
C ASN A 107 -30.51 -9.71 -22.85
N PRO A 108 -31.77 -9.23 -22.65
CA PRO A 108 -32.82 -10.12 -22.21
C PRO A 108 -32.97 -11.23 -23.25
N ARG A 109 -33.09 -12.49 -22.80
CA ARG A 109 -33.45 -13.61 -23.68
C ARG A 109 -34.83 -13.33 -24.26
N ARG A 110 -34.87 -12.66 -25.40
CA ARG A 110 -36.10 -12.48 -26.16
C ARG A 110 -36.45 -13.87 -26.70
N PRO A 111 -37.68 -14.36 -26.52
CA PRO A 111 -38.10 -15.54 -27.25
C PRO A 111 -37.88 -15.23 -28.73
N GLU A 112 -37.01 -16.01 -29.38
CA GLU A 112 -36.84 -15.93 -30.82
C GLU A 112 -38.24 -16.08 -31.44
N ALA A 113 -38.61 -15.17 -32.34
CA ALA A 113 -39.94 -15.13 -32.91
C ALA A 113 -40.24 -16.47 -33.60
N LEU A 114 -40.98 -17.35 -32.91
CA LEU A 114 -41.56 -18.55 -33.50
C LEU A 114 -42.69 -18.12 -34.43
N VAL A 115 -42.33 -17.71 -35.65
CA VAL A 115 -43.30 -17.56 -36.73
C VAL A 115 -43.60 -18.97 -37.25
N TRP A 116 -44.57 -19.64 -36.64
CA TRP A 116 -45.11 -20.89 -37.16
C TRP A 116 -46.25 -20.55 -38.13
N SER A 117 -45.90 -20.38 -39.41
CA SER A 117 -46.77 -20.27 -40.60
C SER A 117 -48.08 -19.47 -40.49
N THR A 118 -48.23 -18.40 -41.26
CA THR A 118 -49.52 -17.74 -41.50
C THR A 118 -50.24 -18.32 -42.72
N THR A 119 -51.39 -18.96 -42.51
CA THR A 119 -52.31 -19.34 -43.59
C THR A 119 -53.19 -18.14 -43.94
N THR A 120 -53.08 -17.62 -45.17
CA THR A 120 -54.01 -16.62 -45.68
C THR A 120 -55.34 -17.28 -46.07
N ILE A 121 -56.43 -16.92 -45.39
CA ILE A 121 -57.79 -17.28 -45.80
C ILE A 121 -58.23 -16.23 -46.83
N ARG A 122 -58.41 -16.65 -48.09
CA ARG A 122 -59.15 -15.86 -49.07
C ARG A 122 -60.64 -16.15 -48.94
N ARG A 123 -61.43 -15.11 -48.64
CA ARG A 123 -62.84 -15.02 -49.04
C ARG A 123 -63.18 -13.58 -49.37
#